data_AF-A0A6L9Y248-F1
#
_entry.id   AF-A0A6L9Y248-F1
#
_cell.length_a   1.000
_cell.length_b   1.000
_cell.length_c   1.000
_cell.angle_alpha   90.00
_cell.angle_beta   90.00
_cell.angle_gamma   90.00
#
_symmetry.space_group_name_H-M   'P 1'
#
loop_
_entity.id
_entity.type
_entity.pdbx_description
1 polymer ?
#
loop_
_entity_poly.entity_id
_entity_poly.type
_entity_poly.pdbx_seq_one_letter_code
_entity_poly.pdbx_strand_id
1 'polypeptide(L)'
;MHAGRLRLLECSAAGLAAQVFTARDAIAKDSIEDLRVAYILLDSAIETLMVRRVSARLIHGDLDPEPRSWFYRERDRIAIDLHDPSQRSRMEGSDERDDFDVTEFVYWRLSKTQLSDIERDFTSKLQFLAWLGDLDEDLVSVVSRLHEYRNEMYHREKTRPEALRALVHLYAWLTAEFMERLRPAWMGYGSDADEVRRGIYRRIGIQEPPERPTGFFDEDLQGMMASELRRSLDLEDAAEVFAAYVTSRVTSFHDALEFVGDYLATIDRSVERISEMDVVRRIFSKEFMGNLKDLRRERVSLTRSMISRWDGWSLEITSQVDALRAFAALAEFEREFEPFETEVQESAAEVDREIQLQIDIARGK
;
A
#
# COMPACT_ATOMS: atom_id res chain seq x y z
N MET A 1 13.37 -6.96 -29.52
CA MET A 1 12.83 -6.56 -28.20
C MET A 1 11.82 -5.40 -28.26
N HIS A 2 11.94 -4.42 -29.18
CA HIS A 2 11.03 -3.27 -29.25
C HIS A 2 9.57 -3.55 -29.67
N ALA A 3 9.32 -4.50 -30.59
CA ALA A 3 7.96 -4.79 -31.05
C ALA A 3 7.04 -5.40 -29.95
N GLY A 4 7.62 -6.05 -28.94
CA GLY A 4 6.88 -6.56 -27.77
C GLY A 4 6.53 -5.47 -26.75
N ARG A 5 7.41 -4.47 -26.56
CA ARG A 5 7.18 -3.34 -25.65
C ARG A 5 6.16 -2.33 -26.18
N LEU A 6 6.08 -2.13 -27.50
CA LEU A 6 5.06 -1.27 -28.12
C LEU A 6 3.64 -1.86 -28.02
N ARG A 7 3.48 -3.19 -28.10
CA ARG A 7 2.16 -3.84 -27.89
C ARG A 7 1.64 -3.74 -26.46
N LEU A 8 2.52 -3.62 -25.46
CA LEU A 8 2.12 -3.36 -24.06
C LEU A 8 1.54 -1.95 -23.88
N LEU A 9 1.92 -0.99 -24.73
CA LEU A 9 1.42 0.39 -24.67
C LEU A 9 0.04 0.56 -25.35
N GLU A 10 -0.24 -0.20 -26.42
CA GLU A 10 -1.51 -0.11 -27.15
C GLU A 10 -2.68 -0.82 -26.45
N CYS A 11 -2.40 -1.80 -25.58
CA CYS A 11 -3.44 -2.58 -24.87
C CYS A 11 -4.02 -1.88 -23.63
N SER A 12 -3.56 -0.68 -23.25
CA SER A 12 -3.66 -0.25 -21.85
C SER A 12 -4.75 0.77 -21.51
N ALA A 13 -5.20 1.63 -22.42
CA ALA A 13 -6.18 2.68 -22.09
C ALA A 13 -7.60 2.12 -21.94
N ALA A 14 -8.01 1.26 -22.88
CA ALA A 14 -9.27 0.52 -22.80
C ALA A 14 -9.29 -0.44 -21.61
N GLY A 15 -8.16 -1.12 -21.37
CA GLY A 15 -7.97 -2.00 -20.22
C GLY A 15 -8.08 -1.25 -18.89
N LEU A 16 -7.37 -0.13 -18.76
CA LEU A 16 -7.45 0.75 -17.59
C LEU A 16 -8.88 1.24 -17.36
N ALA A 17 -9.55 1.76 -18.40
CA ALA A 17 -10.94 2.20 -18.28
C ALA A 17 -11.87 1.04 -17.89
N ALA A 18 -11.64 -0.15 -18.42
CA ALA A 18 -12.40 -1.33 -18.03
C ALA A 18 -12.19 -1.68 -16.55
N GLN A 19 -10.96 -1.69 -16.06
CA GLN A 19 -10.65 -1.95 -14.65
C GLN A 19 -11.29 -0.90 -13.74
N VAL A 20 -11.04 0.39 -13.99
CA VAL A 20 -11.50 1.51 -13.16
C VAL A 20 -13.02 1.57 -13.06
N PHE A 21 -13.73 1.48 -14.19
CA PHE A 21 -15.19 1.60 -14.15
C PHE A 21 -15.89 0.31 -13.72
N THR A 22 -15.27 -0.86 -13.91
CA THR A 22 -15.77 -2.08 -13.27
C THR A 22 -15.59 -2.02 -11.76
N ALA A 23 -14.47 -1.46 -11.28
CA ALA A 23 -14.27 -1.18 -9.85
C ALA A 23 -15.31 -0.19 -9.32
N ARG A 24 -15.54 0.94 -10.00
CA ARG A 24 -16.60 1.91 -9.64
C ARG A 24 -17.96 1.24 -9.52
N ASP A 25 -18.36 0.46 -10.52
CA ASP A 25 -19.66 -0.20 -10.53
C ASP A 25 -19.77 -1.27 -9.42
N ALA A 26 -18.65 -1.89 -9.03
CA ALA A 26 -18.58 -2.80 -7.89
C ALA A 26 -18.66 -2.07 -6.54
N ILE A 27 -17.97 -0.92 -6.39
CA ILE A 27 -18.10 -0.02 -5.22
C ILE A 27 -19.57 0.36 -5.01
N ALA A 28 -20.27 0.73 -6.08
CA ALA A 28 -21.68 1.14 -6.02
C ALA A 28 -22.63 0.01 -5.56
N LYS A 29 -22.27 -1.26 -5.71
CA LYS A 29 -23.05 -2.41 -5.22
C LYS A 29 -22.82 -2.69 -3.74
N ASP A 30 -21.63 -2.35 -3.25
CA ASP A 30 -21.32 -2.29 -1.81
C ASP A 30 -21.48 -3.63 -1.05
N SER A 31 -21.37 -4.76 -1.74
CA SER A 31 -21.19 -6.07 -1.10
C SER A 31 -19.71 -6.30 -0.77
N ILE A 32 -19.42 -7.13 0.23
CA ILE A 32 -18.03 -7.45 0.62
C ILE A 32 -17.26 -8.05 -0.58
N GLU A 33 -17.92 -8.92 -1.34
CA GLU A 33 -17.36 -9.54 -2.54
C GLU A 33 -17.09 -8.50 -3.64
N ASP A 34 -18.03 -7.59 -3.88
CA ASP A 34 -17.87 -6.53 -4.88
C ASP A 34 -16.76 -5.54 -4.45
N LEU A 35 -16.66 -5.17 -3.17
CA LEU A 35 -15.61 -4.32 -2.64
C LEU A 35 -14.21 -4.97 -2.78
N ARG A 36 -14.09 -6.28 -2.53
CA ARG A 36 -12.83 -7.01 -2.78
C ARG A 36 -12.46 -7.01 -4.26
N VAL A 37 -13.44 -7.22 -5.15
CA VAL A 37 -13.22 -7.14 -6.61
C VAL A 37 -12.77 -5.74 -7.01
N ALA A 38 -13.43 -4.71 -6.50
CA ALA A 38 -13.04 -3.32 -6.73
C ALA A 38 -11.59 -3.07 -6.30
N TYR A 39 -11.22 -3.51 -5.09
CA TYR A 39 -9.86 -3.38 -4.57
C TYR A 39 -8.81 -3.97 -5.51
N ILE A 40 -9.02 -5.22 -5.96
CA ILE A 40 -8.09 -5.92 -6.87
C ILE A 40 -7.98 -5.21 -8.23
N LEU A 41 -9.09 -4.70 -8.75
CA LEU A 41 -9.12 -3.97 -10.01
C LEU A 41 -8.39 -2.62 -9.91
N LEU A 42 -8.55 -1.91 -8.80
CA LEU A 42 -7.86 -0.64 -8.53
C LEU A 42 -6.35 -0.84 -8.36
N ASP A 43 -5.93 -1.88 -7.63
CA ASP A 43 -4.53 -2.28 -7.50
C ASP A 43 -3.89 -2.53 -8.87
N SER A 44 -4.57 -3.33 -9.70
CA SER A 44 -4.14 -3.64 -11.06
C SER A 44 -4.10 -2.41 -11.97
N ALA A 45 -5.02 -1.46 -11.77
CA ALA A 45 -5.08 -0.20 -12.50
C ALA A 45 -3.89 0.71 -12.14
N ILE A 46 -3.57 0.84 -10.85
CA ILE A 46 -2.40 1.57 -10.37
C ILE A 46 -1.11 0.94 -10.91
N GLU A 47 -0.95 -0.39 -10.83
CA GLU A 47 0.21 -1.06 -11.40
C GLU A 47 0.33 -0.80 -12.90
N THR A 48 -0.80 -0.84 -13.63
CA THR A 48 -0.82 -0.53 -15.08
C THR A 48 -0.36 0.90 -15.35
N LEU A 49 -0.82 1.89 -14.57
CA LEU A 49 -0.40 3.29 -14.69
C LEU A 49 1.11 3.44 -14.44
N MET A 50 1.62 2.80 -13.38
CA MET A 50 3.04 2.82 -13.06
C MET A 50 3.88 2.18 -14.17
N VAL A 51 3.53 0.96 -14.61
CA VAL A 51 4.27 0.23 -15.66
C VAL A 51 4.35 1.07 -16.94
N ARG A 52 3.25 1.73 -17.34
CA ARG A 52 3.25 2.62 -18.50
C ARG A 52 4.21 3.78 -18.32
N ARG A 53 4.15 4.47 -17.18
CA ARG A 53 4.98 5.64 -16.90
C ARG A 53 6.46 5.28 -16.80
N VAL A 54 6.78 4.23 -16.05
CA VAL A 54 8.13 3.67 -15.94
C VAL A 54 8.67 3.28 -17.31
N SER A 55 7.87 2.56 -18.12
CA SER A 55 8.30 2.17 -19.47
C SER A 55 8.58 3.38 -20.36
N ALA A 56 7.73 4.41 -20.31
CA ALA A 56 7.95 5.64 -21.06
C ALA A 56 9.24 6.36 -20.62
N ARG A 57 9.50 6.44 -19.31
CA ARG A 57 10.71 7.05 -18.75
C ARG A 57 11.98 6.27 -19.09
N LEU A 58 11.93 4.94 -19.11
CA LEU A 58 13.05 4.10 -19.51
C LEU A 58 13.32 4.10 -21.02
N ILE A 59 12.30 4.32 -21.86
CA ILE A 59 12.46 4.37 -23.33
C ILE A 59 12.86 5.76 -23.83
N HIS A 60 12.29 6.82 -23.23
CA HIS A 60 12.44 8.19 -23.72
C HIS A 60 13.31 9.09 -22.83
N GLY A 61 13.69 8.65 -21.64
CA GLY A 61 14.54 9.42 -20.73
C GLY A 61 16.04 9.17 -20.93
N ASP A 62 16.86 10.04 -20.33
CA ASP A 62 18.34 9.95 -20.28
C ASP A 62 18.88 8.76 -19.46
N LEU A 63 18.01 7.79 -19.14
CA LEU A 63 18.26 6.62 -18.31
C LEU A 63 18.63 5.37 -19.13
N ASP A 64 19.08 5.56 -20.38
CA ASP A 64 19.39 4.46 -21.29
C ASP A 64 20.44 3.51 -20.68
N PRO A 65 20.08 2.23 -20.40
CA PRO A 65 21.01 1.27 -19.83
C PRO A 65 22.19 0.97 -20.76
N GLU A 66 22.06 1.23 -22.07
CA GLU A 66 23.12 1.04 -23.06
C GLU A 66 23.31 2.31 -23.90
N PRO A 67 24.39 3.09 -23.69
CA PRO A 67 24.60 4.32 -24.45
C PRO A 67 24.69 4.02 -25.95
N ARG A 68 23.73 4.55 -26.73
CA ARG A 68 23.82 4.56 -28.20
C ARG A 68 24.90 5.52 -28.73
N SER A 69 25.51 6.31 -27.85
CA SER A 69 26.52 7.31 -28.17
C SER A 69 27.88 6.92 -27.59
N TRP A 70 28.85 6.68 -28.46
CA TRP A 70 30.26 6.43 -28.15
C TRP A 70 30.97 7.61 -27.47
N PHE A 71 30.32 8.78 -27.41
CA PHE A 71 30.91 10.03 -26.90
C PHE A 71 30.89 10.13 -25.37
N TYR A 72 30.04 9.37 -24.68
CA TYR A 72 29.92 9.43 -23.23
C TYR A 72 30.70 8.26 -22.60
N ARG A 73 31.95 8.53 -22.21
CA ARG A 73 32.75 7.55 -21.48
C ARG A 73 32.08 7.22 -20.14
N GLU A 74 32.22 5.96 -19.74
CA GLU A 74 31.62 5.33 -18.55
C GLU A 74 31.92 6.00 -17.20
N ARG A 75 32.74 7.07 -17.15
CA ARG A 75 33.32 7.64 -15.93
C ARG A 75 32.43 8.68 -15.22
N ASP A 76 31.43 9.26 -15.89
CA ASP A 76 30.68 10.40 -15.34
C ASP A 76 29.21 10.06 -15.02
N ARG A 77 28.92 8.78 -14.73
CA ARG A 77 27.56 8.33 -14.39
C ARG A 77 27.34 8.24 -12.88
N ILE A 78 26.23 8.81 -12.42
CA ILE A 78 25.82 8.72 -11.02
C ILE A 78 24.87 7.54 -10.84
N ALA A 79 25.18 6.67 -9.88
CA ALA A 79 24.30 5.56 -9.52
C ALA A 79 23.04 6.11 -8.84
N ILE A 80 21.88 5.64 -9.29
CA ILE A 80 20.60 6.00 -8.68
C ILE A 80 20.47 5.29 -7.33
N ASP A 81 20.08 6.04 -6.31
CA ASP A 81 19.59 5.51 -5.04
C ASP A 81 18.07 5.69 -4.96
N LEU A 82 17.33 4.58 -5.08
CA LEU A 82 15.86 4.58 -5.05
C LEU A 82 15.30 4.83 -3.64
N HIS A 83 16.15 4.73 -2.60
CA HIS A 83 15.78 5.02 -1.22
C HIS A 83 16.05 6.49 -0.84
N ASP A 84 16.57 7.29 -1.77
CA ASP A 84 16.81 8.72 -1.59
C ASP A 84 16.17 9.52 -2.74
N PRO A 85 14.85 9.78 -2.66
CA PRO A 85 14.14 10.54 -3.69
C PRO A 85 14.71 11.95 -3.91
N SER A 86 15.32 12.52 -2.86
CA SER A 86 15.94 13.84 -2.91
C SER A 86 17.33 13.86 -3.56
N GLN A 87 17.94 12.69 -3.85
CA GLN A 87 19.23 12.57 -4.53
C GLN A 87 19.26 13.39 -5.82
N ARG A 88 18.20 13.28 -6.62
CA ARG A 88 18.10 13.93 -7.92
C ARG A 88 18.07 15.46 -7.78
N SER A 89 17.19 15.97 -6.92
CA SER A 89 17.07 17.41 -6.66
C SER A 89 18.36 18.03 -6.11
N ARG A 90 19.12 17.30 -5.28
CA ARG A 90 20.42 17.80 -4.75
C ARG A 90 21.51 17.86 -5.82
N MET A 91 21.48 16.97 -6.80
CA MET A 91 22.46 16.92 -7.88
C MET A 91 22.11 17.86 -9.03
N GLU A 92 20.83 18.08 -9.30
CA GLU A 92 20.34 18.98 -10.34
C GLU A 92 20.18 20.43 -9.84
N GLY A 93 19.98 20.65 -8.53
CA GLY A 93 19.70 21.96 -7.92
C GLY A 93 20.90 22.84 -7.56
N SER A 94 22.12 22.57 -8.07
CA SER A 94 23.26 23.49 -7.93
C SER A 94 23.16 24.67 -8.91
N ASP A 95 22.10 25.45 -8.82
CA ASP A 95 21.78 26.57 -9.73
C ASP A 95 22.55 27.87 -9.41
N GLU A 96 23.41 27.90 -8.38
CA GLU A 96 24.35 29.01 -8.13
C GLU A 96 25.65 28.90 -8.94
N ARG A 97 25.57 28.60 -10.23
CA ARG A 97 26.72 28.70 -11.15
C ARG A 97 26.48 29.79 -12.18
N ASP A 98 26.85 31.01 -11.76
CA ASP A 98 26.94 32.19 -12.60
C ASP A 98 27.93 31.95 -13.77
N ASP A 99 27.53 32.45 -14.93
CA ASP A 99 28.31 32.63 -16.16
C ASP A 99 28.93 31.37 -16.80
N PHE A 100 28.22 30.86 -17.81
CA PHE A 100 28.82 30.43 -19.09
C PHE A 100 29.85 29.28 -19.01
N ASP A 101 29.47 28.11 -18.51
CA ASP A 101 30.14 26.87 -18.91
C ASP A 101 29.18 25.68 -18.82
N VAL A 102 29.00 25.01 -19.96
CA VAL A 102 28.30 23.73 -20.22
C VAL A 102 27.48 23.19 -19.03
N THR A 103 26.15 23.23 -19.10
CA THR A 103 25.27 22.40 -18.24
C THR A 103 25.77 20.97 -18.30
N GLU A 104 26.49 20.56 -17.25
CA GLU A 104 27.08 19.24 -17.12
C GLU A 104 25.92 18.27 -16.94
N PHE A 105 25.44 17.70 -18.04
CA PHE A 105 24.34 16.75 -18.03
C PHE A 105 24.70 15.60 -17.09
N VAL A 106 23.97 15.48 -15.98
CA VAL A 106 24.14 14.36 -15.06
C VAL A 106 23.55 13.12 -15.71
N TYR A 107 24.41 12.15 -16.04
CA TYR A 107 23.97 10.88 -16.56
C TYR A 107 23.67 9.91 -15.42
N TRP A 108 22.40 9.56 -15.27
CA TRP A 108 21.94 8.65 -14.24
C TRP A 108 22.04 7.19 -14.70
N ARG A 109 22.39 6.28 -13.78
CA ARG A 109 22.53 4.84 -14.08
C ARG A 109 21.78 3.99 -13.07
N LEU A 110 20.86 3.16 -13.57
CA LEU A 110 20.30 2.03 -12.84
C LEU A 110 21.23 0.82 -12.95
N SER A 111 21.41 0.09 -11.85
CA SER A 111 22.00 -1.25 -11.88
C SER A 111 21.06 -2.25 -12.56
N LYS A 112 21.60 -3.39 -13.03
CA LYS A 112 20.79 -4.47 -13.61
C LYS A 112 19.77 -5.02 -12.62
N THR A 113 20.15 -5.10 -11.34
CA THR A 113 19.27 -5.54 -10.25
C THR A 113 18.12 -4.55 -10.07
N GLN A 114 18.42 -3.25 -9.93
CA GLN A 114 17.39 -2.21 -9.83
C GLN A 114 16.44 -2.22 -11.03
N LEU A 115 16.95 -2.39 -12.25
CA LEU A 115 16.09 -2.48 -13.44
C LEU A 115 15.16 -3.70 -13.38
N SER A 116 15.69 -4.86 -12.98
CA SER A 116 14.91 -6.08 -12.77
C SER A 116 13.85 -5.90 -11.67
N ASP A 117 14.21 -5.25 -10.57
CA ASP A 117 13.31 -5.00 -9.45
C ASP A 117 12.21 -4.02 -9.84
N ILE A 118 12.54 -2.92 -10.52
CA ILE A 118 11.56 -1.98 -11.09
C ILE A 118 10.61 -2.70 -12.06
N GLU A 119 11.10 -3.63 -12.89
CA GLU A 119 10.24 -4.40 -13.79
C GLU A 119 9.28 -5.32 -13.03
N ARG A 120 9.71 -5.97 -11.94
CA ARG A 120 8.97 -7.07 -11.30
C ARG A 120 8.24 -6.71 -10.00
N ASP A 121 8.78 -5.81 -9.21
CA ASP A 121 8.31 -5.47 -7.88
C ASP A 121 7.47 -4.18 -7.91
N PHE A 122 6.39 -4.13 -7.12
CA PHE A 122 5.45 -3.02 -7.09
C PHE A 122 6.04 -1.81 -6.35
N THR A 123 6.63 -2.05 -5.18
CA THR A 123 7.25 -1.00 -4.35
C THR A 123 8.44 -0.34 -5.05
N SER A 124 9.25 -1.11 -5.77
CA SER A 124 10.39 -0.60 -6.56
C SER A 124 9.93 0.35 -7.68
N LYS A 125 8.74 0.12 -8.27
CA LYS A 125 8.14 1.06 -9.24
C LYS A 125 7.74 2.38 -8.58
N LEU A 126 7.10 2.31 -7.41
CA LEU A 126 6.72 3.50 -6.64
C LEU A 126 7.95 4.33 -6.27
N GLN A 127 8.98 3.70 -5.71
CA GLN A 127 10.23 4.35 -5.33
C GLN A 127 10.91 5.02 -6.53
N PHE A 128 10.94 4.35 -7.68
CA PHE A 128 11.49 4.93 -8.90
C PHE A 128 10.69 6.12 -9.41
N LEU A 129 9.35 6.06 -9.37
CA LEU A 129 8.49 7.20 -9.74
C LEU A 129 8.62 8.37 -8.76
N ALA A 130 8.78 8.11 -7.46
CA ALA A 130 9.07 9.13 -6.46
C ALA A 130 10.44 9.77 -6.69
N TRP A 131 11.48 8.99 -6.96
CA TRP A 131 12.82 9.49 -7.32
C TRP A 131 12.80 10.35 -8.60
N LEU A 132 11.92 10.02 -9.55
CA LEU A 132 11.70 10.84 -10.74
C LEU A 132 10.96 12.15 -10.47
N GLY A 133 10.36 12.33 -9.29
CA GLY A 133 9.46 13.43 -8.95
C GLY A 133 8.08 13.31 -9.58
N ASP A 134 7.72 12.13 -10.12
CA ASP A 134 6.40 11.88 -10.71
C ASP A 134 5.35 11.56 -9.61
N LEU A 135 5.79 11.17 -8.41
CA LEU A 135 4.96 10.90 -7.22
C LEU A 135 5.58 11.53 -5.97
N ASP A 136 4.75 11.86 -4.99
CA ASP A 136 5.21 12.31 -3.67
C ASP A 136 5.76 11.11 -2.87
N GLU A 137 6.81 11.34 -2.08
CA GLU A 137 7.47 10.30 -1.28
C GLU A 137 6.51 9.65 -0.27
N ASP A 138 5.65 10.45 0.36
CA ASP A 138 4.66 9.99 1.34
C ASP A 138 3.68 8.96 0.75
N LEU A 139 3.45 8.99 -0.56
CA LEU A 139 2.58 8.01 -1.24
C LEU A 139 3.23 6.64 -1.36
N VAL A 140 4.56 6.53 -1.31
CA VAL A 140 5.24 5.25 -1.48
C VAL A 140 4.84 4.30 -0.36
N SER A 141 4.97 4.70 0.91
CA SER A 141 4.64 3.84 2.05
C SER A 141 3.15 3.51 2.10
N VAL A 142 2.29 4.49 1.83
CA VAL A 142 0.83 4.33 1.85
C VAL A 142 0.38 3.34 0.79
N VAL A 143 0.80 3.54 -0.47
CA VAL A 143 0.37 2.69 -1.59
C VAL A 143 1.00 1.30 -1.50
N SER A 144 2.25 1.18 -1.01
CA SER A 144 2.83 -0.14 -0.71
C SER A 144 2.02 -0.90 0.34
N ARG A 145 1.58 -0.25 1.43
CA ARG A 145 0.73 -0.92 2.43
C ARG A 145 -0.62 -1.34 1.84
N LEU A 146 -1.26 -0.49 1.03
CA LEU A 146 -2.48 -0.87 0.31
C LEU A 146 -2.26 -2.06 -0.62
N HIS A 147 -1.12 -2.12 -1.30
CA HIS A 147 -0.79 -3.28 -2.13
C HIS A 147 -0.65 -4.56 -1.31
N GLU A 148 -0.05 -4.51 -0.11
CA GLU A 148 0.06 -5.68 0.79
C GLU A 148 -1.31 -6.22 1.21
N TYR A 149 -2.26 -5.33 1.53
CA TYR A 149 -3.63 -5.72 1.86
C TYR A 149 -4.28 -6.55 0.76
N ARG A 150 -3.93 -6.36 -0.52
CA ARG A 150 -4.45 -7.22 -1.60
C ARG A 150 -4.19 -8.70 -1.33
N ASN A 151 -3.02 -9.05 -0.81
CA ASN A 151 -2.69 -10.43 -0.46
C ASN A 151 -3.55 -10.93 0.71
N GLU A 152 -3.79 -10.07 1.70
CA GLU A 152 -4.65 -10.37 2.84
C GLU A 152 -6.12 -10.55 2.44
N MET A 153 -6.61 -9.80 1.46
CA MET A 153 -7.98 -9.94 0.92
C MET A 153 -8.26 -11.33 0.33
N TYR A 154 -7.22 -12.03 -0.16
CA TYR A 154 -7.35 -13.41 -0.62
C TYR A 154 -7.55 -14.39 0.56
N HIS A 155 -7.08 -14.03 1.75
CA HIS A 155 -7.24 -14.80 2.98
C HIS A 155 -8.51 -14.33 3.72
N ARG A 156 -9.66 -14.90 3.32
CA ARG A 156 -11.04 -14.56 3.72
C ARG A 156 -11.29 -14.28 5.21
N GLU A 157 -10.44 -14.77 6.10
CA GLU A 157 -10.62 -14.71 7.56
C GLU A 157 -10.10 -13.41 8.22
N LYS A 158 -9.25 -12.62 7.54
CA LYS A 158 -8.62 -11.43 8.16
C LYS A 158 -9.30 -10.09 7.85
N THR A 159 -10.25 -10.08 6.91
CA THR A 159 -10.80 -8.84 6.38
C THR A 159 -12.04 -8.41 7.12
N ARG A 160 -11.90 -7.37 7.95
CA ARG A 160 -13.02 -6.72 8.63
C ARG A 160 -13.84 -5.91 7.62
N PRO A 161 -15.11 -6.27 7.36
CA PRO A 161 -15.93 -5.67 6.31
C PRO A 161 -16.06 -4.14 6.40
N GLU A 162 -16.04 -3.59 7.61
CA GLU A 162 -16.29 -2.18 7.87
C GLU A 162 -15.12 -1.31 7.39
N ALA A 163 -13.87 -1.71 7.66
CA ALA A 163 -12.68 -1.00 7.19
C ALA A 163 -12.50 -1.13 5.66
N LEU A 164 -12.97 -2.25 5.07
CA LEU A 164 -12.80 -2.52 3.64
C LEU A 164 -13.43 -1.43 2.76
N ARG A 165 -14.61 -0.92 3.13
CA ARG A 165 -15.27 0.15 2.35
C ARG A 165 -14.40 1.40 2.28
N ALA A 166 -13.97 1.90 3.44
CA ALA A 166 -13.10 3.07 3.54
C ALA A 166 -11.78 2.87 2.78
N LEU A 167 -11.17 1.69 2.87
CA LEU A 167 -9.97 1.33 2.12
C LEU A 167 -10.18 1.35 0.61
N VAL A 168 -11.26 0.78 0.11
CA VAL A 168 -11.57 0.75 -1.33
C VAL A 168 -11.81 2.16 -1.86
N HIS A 169 -12.54 2.99 -1.11
CA HIS A 169 -12.78 4.38 -1.47
C HIS A 169 -11.47 5.19 -1.50
N LEU A 170 -10.60 4.99 -0.51
CA LEU A 170 -9.28 5.62 -0.47
C LEU A 170 -8.44 5.16 -1.67
N TYR A 171 -8.48 3.87 -1.98
CA TYR A 171 -7.69 3.33 -3.08
C TYR A 171 -8.19 3.81 -4.45
N ALA A 172 -9.50 4.01 -4.60
CA ALA A 172 -10.09 4.63 -5.77
C ALA A 172 -9.68 6.10 -5.91
N TRP A 173 -9.64 6.85 -4.80
CA TRP A 173 -9.13 8.21 -4.78
C TRP A 173 -7.66 8.28 -5.20
N LEU A 174 -6.82 7.38 -4.66
CA LEU A 174 -5.41 7.24 -5.06
C LEU A 174 -5.26 6.84 -6.53
N THR A 175 -6.13 5.97 -7.04
CA THR A 175 -6.13 5.60 -8.46
C THR A 175 -6.42 6.82 -9.33
N ALA A 176 -7.36 7.68 -8.92
CA ALA A 176 -7.62 8.95 -9.59
C ALA A 176 -6.42 9.90 -9.54
N GLU A 177 -5.75 10.00 -8.39
CA GLU A 177 -4.52 10.77 -8.23
C GLU A 177 -3.40 10.28 -9.16
N PHE A 178 -3.20 8.95 -9.25
CA PHE A 178 -2.22 8.34 -10.14
C PHE A 178 -2.57 8.57 -11.62
N MET A 179 -3.86 8.56 -11.96
CA MET A 179 -4.31 8.92 -13.31
C MET A 179 -3.95 10.38 -13.65
N GLU A 180 -4.04 11.30 -12.72
CA GLU A 180 -3.70 12.70 -13.00
C GLU A 180 -2.21 12.99 -13.02
N ARG A 181 -1.42 12.31 -12.19
CA ARG A 181 0.03 12.49 -12.10
C ARG A 181 0.80 11.72 -13.17
N LEU A 182 0.43 10.46 -13.39
CA LEU A 182 1.14 9.56 -14.30
C LEU A 182 0.59 9.62 -15.73
N ARG A 183 0.19 10.82 -16.18
CA ARG A 183 -0.41 11.03 -17.51
C ARG A 183 0.42 10.31 -18.59
N PRO A 184 -0.25 9.65 -19.55
CA PRO A 184 0.45 8.91 -20.56
C PRO A 184 1.25 9.88 -21.44
N ALA A 185 2.51 9.54 -21.71
CA ALA A 185 3.30 10.26 -22.71
C ALA A 185 2.72 10.07 -24.14
N TRP A 186 1.97 8.98 -24.35
CA TRP A 186 1.33 8.64 -25.62
C TRP A 186 0.15 7.70 -25.39
N MET A 187 -1.01 8.00 -25.98
CA MET A 187 -2.05 7.00 -26.22
C MET A 187 -1.99 6.64 -27.71
N GLY A 188 -1.33 5.51 -28.02
CA GLY A 188 -1.23 5.04 -29.39
C GLY A 188 -2.60 4.71 -29.96
N TYR A 189 -2.89 5.21 -31.15
CA TYR A 189 -4.12 4.95 -31.87
C TYR A 189 -3.84 3.97 -33.03
N GLY A 190 -4.25 2.72 -32.84
CA GLY A 190 -4.36 1.74 -33.93
C GLY A 190 -5.56 2.03 -34.84
N SER A 191 -5.81 1.18 -35.84
CA SER A 191 -6.95 1.33 -36.77
C SER A 191 -8.32 1.42 -36.07
N ASP A 192 -8.42 0.89 -34.85
CA ASP A 192 -9.67 0.77 -34.07
C ASP A 192 -9.81 1.86 -32.99
N ALA A 193 -8.95 2.87 -33.03
CA ALA A 193 -8.87 3.99 -32.09
C ALA A 193 -10.22 4.63 -31.75
N ASP A 194 -11.04 4.91 -32.76
CA ASP A 194 -12.34 5.55 -32.61
C ASP A 194 -13.37 4.65 -31.92
N GLU A 195 -13.29 3.33 -32.12
CA GLU A 195 -14.17 2.38 -31.44
C GLU A 195 -13.76 2.22 -29.98
N VAL A 196 -12.46 2.11 -29.70
CA VAL A 196 -11.91 2.06 -28.35
C VAL A 196 -12.29 3.32 -27.57
N ARG A 197 -12.07 4.50 -28.15
CA ARG A 197 -12.41 5.78 -27.54
C ARG A 197 -13.90 5.86 -27.21
N ARG A 198 -14.79 5.54 -28.16
CA ARG A 198 -16.25 5.46 -27.94
C ARG A 198 -16.63 4.45 -26.85
N GLY A 199 -15.89 3.35 -26.75
CA GLY A 199 -16.05 2.37 -25.68
C GLY A 199 -15.73 2.97 -24.30
N ILE A 200 -14.66 3.78 -24.21
CA ILE A 200 -14.26 4.46 -22.96
C ILE A 200 -15.30 5.50 -22.55
N TYR A 201 -15.71 6.41 -23.45
CA TYR A 201 -16.74 7.43 -23.14
C TYR A 201 -18.05 6.77 -22.64
N ARG A 202 -18.49 5.67 -23.28
CA ARG A 202 -19.65 4.89 -22.82
C ARG A 202 -19.50 4.31 -21.42
N ARG A 203 -18.30 3.83 -21.04
CA ARG A 203 -18.03 3.26 -19.70
C ARG A 203 -17.97 4.34 -18.63
N ILE A 204 -17.33 5.47 -18.95
CA ILE A 204 -17.31 6.64 -18.07
C ILE A 204 -18.76 7.09 -17.81
N GLY A 205 -19.60 7.08 -18.86
CA GLY A 205 -21.00 7.52 -18.79
C GLY A 205 -21.19 8.97 -19.24
N ILE A 206 -20.23 9.53 -19.97
CA ILE A 206 -20.25 10.90 -20.49
C ILE A 206 -20.48 10.91 -22.01
N GLN A 207 -21.11 11.97 -22.50
CA GLN A 207 -21.29 12.16 -23.93
C GLN A 207 -19.95 12.46 -24.59
N GLU A 208 -19.67 11.77 -25.69
CA GLU A 208 -18.49 12.02 -26.50
C GLU A 208 -18.51 13.47 -27.04
N PRO A 209 -17.41 14.24 -26.90
CA PRO A 209 -17.31 15.56 -27.49
C PRO A 209 -17.58 15.52 -29.00
N PRO A 210 -18.38 16.47 -29.54
CA PRO A 210 -18.72 16.49 -30.96
C PRO A 210 -17.53 16.83 -31.86
N GLU A 211 -16.53 17.54 -31.33
CA GLU A 211 -15.29 17.86 -32.02
C GLU A 211 -14.20 16.88 -31.62
N ARG A 212 -13.56 16.26 -32.61
CA ARG A 212 -12.30 15.55 -32.35
C ARG A 212 -11.30 16.59 -31.86
N PRO A 213 -10.58 16.35 -30.74
CA PRO A 213 -9.40 17.12 -30.45
C PRO A 213 -8.55 17.14 -31.72
N THR A 214 -8.22 18.32 -32.24
CA THR A 214 -7.46 18.47 -33.49
C THR A 214 -6.00 18.00 -33.37
N GLY A 215 -5.64 17.37 -32.25
CA GLY A 215 -4.34 16.79 -31.97
C GLY A 215 -4.38 15.26 -31.90
N PHE A 216 -3.21 14.65 -32.04
CA PHE A 216 -2.98 13.20 -31.89
C PHE A 216 -3.21 12.67 -30.46
N PHE A 217 -3.72 13.49 -29.54
CA PHE A 217 -3.75 13.26 -28.11
C PHE A 217 -5.11 13.65 -27.52
N ASP A 218 -5.81 12.69 -26.92
CA ASP A 218 -6.88 12.98 -25.96
C ASP A 218 -6.24 13.05 -24.57
N GLU A 219 -5.42 14.10 -24.34
CA GLU A 219 -4.65 14.29 -23.09
C GLU A 219 -5.56 14.41 -21.86
N ASP A 220 -6.84 14.73 -22.08
CA ASP A 220 -7.81 14.97 -21.02
C ASP A 220 -8.65 13.73 -20.69
N LEU A 221 -8.64 12.66 -21.51
CA LEU A 221 -9.46 11.46 -21.25
C LEU A 221 -9.14 10.80 -19.90
N GLN A 222 -7.86 10.71 -19.54
CA GLN A 222 -7.45 10.15 -18.26
C GLN A 222 -7.83 11.08 -17.08
N GLY A 223 -7.83 12.40 -17.29
CA GLY A 223 -8.32 13.39 -16.33
C GLY A 223 -9.83 13.33 -16.12
N MET A 224 -10.60 13.15 -17.20
CA MET A 224 -12.04 12.90 -17.15
C MET A 224 -12.34 11.60 -16.39
N MET A 225 -11.57 10.53 -16.64
CA MET A 225 -11.70 9.27 -15.90
C MET A 225 -11.44 9.45 -14.41
N ALA A 226 -10.41 10.20 -14.04
CA ALA A 226 -10.09 10.52 -12.65
C ALA A 226 -11.21 11.34 -11.98
N SER A 227 -11.71 12.36 -12.67
CA SER A 227 -12.81 13.21 -12.19
C SER A 227 -14.08 12.41 -11.93
N GLU A 228 -14.48 11.53 -12.86
CA GLU A 228 -15.66 10.70 -12.70
C GLU A 228 -15.49 9.60 -11.64
N LEU A 229 -14.28 9.05 -11.47
CA LEU A 229 -14.01 8.11 -10.39
C LEU A 229 -14.17 8.77 -9.01
N ARG A 230 -13.69 10.02 -8.84
CA ARG A 230 -13.79 10.75 -7.57
C ARG A 230 -15.23 11.13 -7.19
N ARG A 231 -16.11 11.31 -8.17
CA ARG A 231 -17.48 11.83 -7.95
C ARG A 231 -18.34 10.96 -7.03
N SER A 232 -18.07 9.66 -6.97
CA SER A 232 -18.83 8.69 -6.18
C SER A 232 -18.09 8.22 -4.92
N LEU A 233 -16.98 8.86 -4.55
CA LEU A 233 -16.20 8.45 -3.38
C LEU A 233 -16.70 9.15 -2.12
N ASP A 234 -16.93 8.34 -1.11
CA ASP A 234 -17.21 8.76 0.27
C ASP A 234 -15.99 8.47 1.15
N LEU A 235 -15.39 9.52 1.70
CA LEU A 235 -14.20 9.46 2.55
C LEU A 235 -14.36 10.33 3.81
N GLU A 236 -15.55 10.85 4.06
CA GLU A 236 -15.79 11.80 5.16
C GLU A 236 -15.58 11.14 6.52
N ASP A 237 -15.93 9.86 6.65
CA ASP A 237 -15.87 9.08 7.89
C ASP A 237 -14.66 8.13 7.97
N ALA A 238 -13.71 8.24 7.03
CA ALA A 238 -12.60 7.29 6.91
C ALA A 238 -11.75 7.24 8.19
N ALA A 239 -11.51 8.40 8.82
CA ALA A 239 -10.74 8.49 10.06
C ALA A 239 -11.46 7.78 11.22
N GLU A 240 -12.76 7.99 11.37
CA GLU A 240 -13.57 7.32 12.40
C GLU A 240 -13.61 5.80 12.18
N VAL A 241 -13.76 5.35 10.93
CA VAL A 241 -13.78 3.93 10.57
C VAL A 241 -12.44 3.26 10.90
N PHE A 242 -11.31 3.88 10.52
CA PHE A 242 -9.98 3.36 10.84
C PHE A 242 -9.70 3.39 12.34
N ALA A 243 -10.12 4.44 13.05
CA ALA A 243 -9.98 4.52 14.50
C ALA A 243 -10.78 3.41 15.21
N ALA A 244 -12.04 3.19 14.81
CA ALA A 244 -12.87 2.12 15.36
C ALA A 244 -12.27 0.73 15.09
N TYR A 245 -11.67 0.54 13.91
CA TYR A 245 -10.94 -0.68 13.57
C TYR A 245 -9.78 -0.92 14.54
N VAL A 246 -8.94 0.09 14.78
CA VAL A 246 -7.82 0.02 15.74
C VAL A 246 -8.32 -0.26 17.16
N THR A 247 -9.33 0.47 17.64
CA THR A 247 -9.91 0.26 18.96
C THR A 247 -10.34 -1.20 19.15
N SER A 248 -11.04 -1.76 18.17
CA SER A 248 -11.50 -3.14 18.27
C SER A 248 -10.35 -4.15 18.26
N ARG A 249 -9.26 -3.92 17.52
CA ARG A 249 -8.07 -4.80 17.58
C ARG A 249 -7.36 -4.73 18.92
N VAL A 250 -7.17 -3.52 19.45
CA VAL A 250 -6.56 -3.32 20.77
C VAL A 250 -7.41 -3.95 21.87
N THR A 251 -8.75 -3.79 21.83
CA THR A 251 -9.65 -4.47 22.78
C THR A 251 -9.51 -6.00 22.70
N SER A 252 -9.57 -6.58 21.50
CA SER A 252 -9.39 -8.04 21.34
C SER A 252 -8.03 -8.54 21.81
N PHE A 253 -6.99 -7.72 21.71
CA PHE A 253 -5.66 -8.01 22.24
C PHE A 253 -5.65 -8.04 23.77
N HIS A 254 -6.27 -7.07 24.44
CA HIS A 254 -6.42 -7.08 25.90
C HIS A 254 -7.27 -8.26 26.39
N ASP A 255 -8.39 -8.54 25.71
CA ASP A 255 -9.25 -9.68 26.04
C ASP A 255 -8.47 -11.01 25.96
N ALA A 256 -7.61 -11.16 24.95
CA ALA A 256 -6.75 -12.34 24.81
C ALA A 256 -5.69 -12.43 25.91
N LEU A 257 -5.08 -11.30 26.31
CA LEU A 257 -4.14 -11.27 27.44
C LEU A 257 -4.83 -11.60 28.77
N GLU A 258 -6.04 -11.07 29.00
CA GLU A 258 -6.86 -11.37 30.18
C GLU A 258 -7.21 -12.86 30.22
N PHE A 259 -7.68 -13.43 29.10
CA PHE A 259 -7.99 -14.84 28.99
C PHE A 259 -6.80 -15.76 29.32
N VAL A 260 -5.62 -15.47 28.77
CA VAL A 260 -4.40 -16.23 29.09
C VAL A 260 -4.00 -16.03 30.55
N GLY A 261 -4.14 -14.81 31.08
CA GLY A 261 -3.88 -14.50 32.49
C GLY A 261 -4.75 -15.28 33.45
N ASP A 262 -6.05 -15.36 33.18
CA ASP A 262 -7.01 -16.13 33.97
C ASP A 262 -6.64 -17.62 33.99
N TYR A 263 -6.30 -18.18 32.82
CA TYR A 263 -5.85 -19.56 32.74
C TYR A 263 -4.59 -19.81 33.56
N LEU A 264 -3.58 -18.95 33.45
CA LEU A 264 -2.34 -19.07 34.24
C LEU A 264 -2.61 -19.01 35.75
N ALA A 265 -3.55 -18.17 36.20
CA ALA A 265 -3.93 -18.08 37.61
C ALA A 265 -4.61 -19.36 38.11
N THR A 266 -5.30 -20.10 37.24
CA THR A 266 -5.89 -21.40 37.60
C THR A 266 -4.83 -22.48 37.83
N ILE A 267 -3.73 -22.45 37.06
CA ILE A 267 -2.63 -23.41 37.14
C ILE A 267 -1.72 -23.10 38.34
N ASP A 268 -1.29 -21.85 38.48
CA ASP A 268 -0.38 -21.43 39.55
C ASP A 268 -1.12 -20.71 40.68
N ARG A 269 -1.71 -21.50 41.58
CA ARG A 269 -2.41 -21.01 42.79
C ARG A 269 -1.51 -20.25 43.77
N SER A 270 -0.19 -20.20 43.54
CA SER A 270 0.73 -19.47 44.41
C SER A 270 0.77 -17.96 44.12
N VAL A 271 0.12 -17.52 43.05
CA VAL A 271 0.08 -16.12 42.63
C VAL A 271 -1.33 -15.55 42.79
N GLU A 272 -1.48 -14.62 43.74
CA GLU A 272 -2.77 -14.00 44.08
C GLU A 272 -3.29 -13.04 42.99
N ARG A 273 -2.39 -12.48 42.19
CA ARG A 273 -2.75 -11.61 41.06
C ARG A 273 -1.69 -11.68 39.95
N ILE A 274 -2.14 -12.04 38.75
CA ILE A 274 -1.34 -11.97 37.52
C ILE A 274 -1.61 -10.62 36.87
N SER A 275 -0.56 -9.86 36.59
CA SER A 275 -0.69 -8.61 35.84
C SER A 275 -0.59 -8.86 34.33
N GLU A 276 -1.13 -7.97 33.51
CA GLU A 276 -0.99 -8.02 32.04
C GLU A 276 0.48 -8.19 31.61
N MET A 277 1.40 -7.48 32.26
CA MET A 277 2.83 -7.63 31.97
C MET A 277 3.42 -8.96 32.42
N ASP A 278 2.82 -9.67 33.38
CA ASP A 278 3.25 -11.03 33.70
C ASP A 278 2.85 -11.98 32.56
N VAL A 279 1.65 -11.81 31.98
CA VAL A 279 1.20 -12.57 30.80
C VAL A 279 2.07 -12.28 29.59
N VAL A 280 2.30 -11.00 29.27
CA VAL A 280 3.19 -10.58 28.18
C VAL A 280 4.56 -11.21 28.36
N ARG A 281 5.16 -11.13 29.56
CA ARG A 281 6.47 -11.76 29.77
C ARG A 281 6.44 -13.26 29.48
N ARG A 282 5.38 -13.94 29.87
CA ARG A 282 5.23 -15.39 29.68
C ARG A 282 5.16 -15.77 28.19
N ILE A 283 4.42 -15.00 27.41
CA ILE A 283 4.23 -15.21 25.97
C ILE A 283 5.55 -14.99 25.23
N PHE A 284 6.23 -13.89 25.53
CA PHE A 284 7.46 -13.50 24.82
C PHE A 284 8.73 -14.15 25.38
N SER A 285 8.67 -14.83 26.53
CA SER A 285 9.75 -15.66 27.06
C SER A 285 9.67 -17.07 26.45
N LYS A 286 10.23 -17.25 25.25
CA LYS A 286 10.14 -18.49 24.46
C LYS A 286 10.61 -19.77 25.17
N GLU A 287 11.37 -19.65 26.27
CA GLU A 287 12.00 -20.79 26.97
C GLU A 287 11.71 -20.85 28.48
N PHE A 288 10.77 -20.04 28.99
CA PHE A 288 10.60 -19.95 30.43
C PHE A 288 9.87 -21.16 31.03
N MET A 289 10.63 -22.01 31.74
CA MET A 289 10.15 -23.16 32.52
C MET A 289 10.14 -22.90 34.04
N GLY A 290 10.37 -21.65 34.47
CA GLY A 290 10.44 -21.26 35.88
C GLY A 290 9.07 -20.91 36.50
N ASN A 291 9.09 -20.38 37.73
CA ASN A 291 7.88 -19.86 38.38
C ASN A 291 7.59 -18.39 37.99
N LEU A 292 6.35 -17.93 38.13
CA LEU A 292 5.95 -16.55 37.79
C LEU A 292 6.77 -15.44 38.47
N LYS A 293 7.42 -15.68 39.62
CA LYS A 293 8.27 -14.67 40.29
C LYS A 293 9.59 -14.45 39.56
N ASP A 294 10.18 -15.48 38.99
CA ASP A 294 11.42 -15.38 38.23
C ASP A 294 11.18 -14.71 36.86
N LEU A 295 10.00 -14.95 36.27
CA LEU A 295 9.55 -14.32 35.02
C LEU A 295 9.55 -12.78 35.10
N ARG A 296 9.22 -12.21 36.27
CA ARG A 296 9.17 -10.74 36.46
C ARG A 296 10.50 -10.02 36.26
N ARG A 297 11.61 -10.74 36.28
CA ARG A 297 12.96 -10.19 36.06
C ARG A 297 13.36 -10.21 34.59
N GLU A 298 12.64 -10.93 33.74
CA GLU A 298 12.94 -10.98 32.32
C GLU A 298 12.60 -9.66 31.62
N ARG A 299 13.49 -9.30 30.70
CA ARG A 299 13.28 -8.19 29.78
C ARG A 299 12.63 -8.74 28.53
N VAL A 300 11.50 -8.17 28.17
CA VAL A 300 10.78 -8.48 26.94
C VAL A 300 10.72 -7.25 26.05
N SER A 301 10.59 -7.49 24.75
CA SER A 301 10.49 -6.45 23.73
C SER A 301 9.25 -5.58 23.91
N LEU A 302 8.12 -6.19 24.31
CA LEU A 302 6.87 -5.48 24.55
C LEU A 302 6.89 -4.78 25.92
N THR A 303 6.62 -3.47 25.93
CA THR A 303 6.65 -2.64 27.15
C THR A 303 5.27 -2.05 27.47
N ARG A 304 5.04 -1.65 28.73
CA ARG A 304 3.82 -0.93 29.12
C ARG A 304 3.61 0.36 28.35
N SER A 305 4.69 1.06 27.99
CA SER A 305 4.61 2.28 27.19
C SER A 305 4.13 2.01 25.77
N MET A 306 4.48 0.86 25.18
CA MET A 306 3.97 0.48 23.86
C MET A 306 2.48 0.17 23.93
N ILE A 307 2.04 -0.64 24.91
CA ILE A 307 0.61 -0.94 25.13
C ILE A 307 -0.19 0.35 25.34
N SER A 308 0.28 1.22 26.24
CA SER A 308 -0.36 2.52 26.47
C SER A 308 -0.37 3.44 25.25
N ARG A 309 0.62 3.32 24.35
CA ARG A 309 0.63 4.06 23.07
C ARG A 309 -0.46 3.51 22.15
N TRP A 310 -0.59 2.19 22.04
CA TRP A 310 -1.61 1.52 21.23
C TRP A 310 -3.03 1.87 21.69
N ASP A 311 -3.26 1.97 23.00
CA ASP A 311 -4.53 2.42 23.58
C ASP A 311 -4.94 3.82 23.08
N GLY A 312 -3.96 4.71 22.89
CA GLY A 312 -4.16 6.08 22.44
C GLY A 312 -4.23 6.24 20.92
N TRP A 313 -3.90 5.21 20.14
CA TRP A 313 -3.66 5.36 18.69
C TRP A 313 -4.92 5.69 17.89
N SER A 314 -6.08 5.23 18.37
CA SER A 314 -7.38 5.59 17.77
C SER A 314 -7.62 7.11 17.77
N LEU A 315 -7.18 7.82 18.83
CA LEU A 315 -7.27 9.28 18.90
C LEU A 315 -6.30 9.95 17.92
N GLU A 316 -5.11 9.38 17.73
CA GLU A 316 -4.14 9.86 16.76
C GLU A 316 -4.69 9.79 15.32
N ILE A 317 -5.34 8.68 14.96
CA ILE A 317 -6.00 8.51 13.66
C ILE A 317 -7.16 9.50 13.49
N THR A 318 -8.02 9.63 14.50
CA THR A 318 -9.19 10.55 14.45
C THR A 318 -8.76 12.02 14.37
N SER A 319 -7.55 12.36 14.83
CA SER A 319 -7.02 13.73 14.77
C SER A 319 -6.50 14.15 13.39
N GLN A 320 -6.43 13.23 12.43
CA GLN A 320 -5.90 13.52 11.10
C GLN A 320 -6.89 14.33 10.25
N VAL A 321 -6.35 15.19 9.39
CA VAL A 321 -7.13 16.15 8.59
C VAL A 321 -7.82 15.49 7.39
N ASP A 322 -7.24 14.41 6.87
CA ASP A 322 -7.72 13.74 5.67
C ASP A 322 -7.54 12.22 5.77
N ALA A 323 -8.28 11.50 4.91
CA ALA A 323 -8.31 10.04 4.89
C ALA A 323 -6.95 9.40 4.58
N LEU A 324 -6.09 10.07 3.80
CA LEU A 324 -4.77 9.56 3.43
C LEU A 324 -3.84 9.55 4.65
N ARG A 325 -3.82 10.65 5.42
CA ARG A 325 -3.08 10.75 6.68
C ARG A 325 -3.63 9.83 7.75
N ALA A 326 -4.95 9.71 7.86
CA ALA A 326 -5.60 8.75 8.75
C ALA A 326 -5.14 7.31 8.44
N PHE A 327 -5.10 6.94 7.16
CA PHE A 327 -4.60 5.64 6.74
C PHE A 327 -3.09 5.47 6.96
N ALA A 328 -2.27 6.52 6.75
CA ALA A 328 -0.85 6.45 7.05
C ALA A 328 -0.60 6.15 8.54
N ALA A 329 -1.37 6.78 9.44
CA ALA A 329 -1.32 6.50 10.87
C ALA A 329 -1.79 5.08 11.22
N LEU A 330 -2.82 4.56 10.51
CA LEU A 330 -3.24 3.16 10.62
C LEU A 330 -2.12 2.20 10.18
N ALA A 331 -1.48 2.46 9.03
CA ALA A 331 -0.39 1.63 8.51
C ALA A 331 0.81 1.59 9.48
N GLU A 332 1.12 2.70 10.14
CA GLU A 332 2.15 2.73 11.18
C GLU A 332 1.76 1.87 12.39
N PHE A 333 0.52 2.00 12.87
CA PHE A 333 -0.01 1.18 13.96
C PHE A 333 0.14 -0.30 13.65
N GLU A 334 -0.35 -0.75 12.50
CA GLU A 334 -0.34 -2.17 12.14
C GLU A 334 1.07 -2.74 12.06
N ARG A 335 1.99 -2.01 11.43
CA ARG A 335 3.40 -2.40 11.35
C ARG A 335 4.04 -2.57 12.73
N GLU A 336 3.67 -1.73 13.70
CA GLU A 336 4.17 -1.84 15.07
C GLU A 336 3.46 -2.95 15.86
N PHE A 337 2.16 -3.12 15.65
CA PHE A 337 1.27 -3.93 16.49
C PHE A 337 1.17 -5.40 16.07
N GLU A 338 1.11 -5.68 14.76
CA GLU A 338 0.85 -7.03 14.20
C GLU A 338 1.79 -8.13 14.70
N PRO A 339 3.12 -7.91 14.81
CA PRO A 339 4.02 -8.94 15.32
C PRO A 339 3.65 -9.40 16.74
N PHE A 340 3.14 -8.48 17.57
CA PHE A 340 2.77 -8.78 18.95
C PHE A 340 1.37 -9.36 19.05
N GLU A 341 0.42 -8.84 18.27
CA GLU A 341 -0.94 -9.37 18.20
C GLU A 341 -0.92 -10.86 17.81
N THR A 342 -0.11 -11.23 16.81
CA THR A 342 0.01 -12.61 16.35
C THR A 342 0.42 -13.57 17.46
N GLU A 343 1.50 -13.25 18.20
CA GLU A 343 2.01 -14.11 19.29
C GLU A 343 1.01 -14.23 20.45
N VAL A 344 0.26 -13.16 20.75
CA VAL A 344 -0.78 -13.18 21.79
C VAL A 344 -1.97 -14.03 21.36
N GLN A 345 -2.43 -13.90 20.11
CA GLN A 345 -3.55 -14.70 19.59
C GLN A 345 -3.17 -16.18 19.49
N GLU A 346 -1.95 -16.50 19.07
CA GLU A 346 -1.44 -17.88 19.07
C GLU A 346 -1.41 -18.47 20.48
N SER A 347 -0.94 -17.70 21.47
CA SER A 347 -0.93 -18.12 22.88
C SER A 347 -2.34 -18.35 23.43
N ALA A 348 -3.29 -17.45 23.12
CA ALA A 348 -4.68 -17.62 23.51
C ALA A 348 -5.30 -18.89 22.87
N ALA A 349 -5.01 -19.15 21.60
CA ALA A 349 -5.47 -20.35 20.92
C ALA A 349 -4.83 -21.63 21.49
N GLU A 350 -3.58 -21.59 21.96
CA GLU A 350 -2.96 -22.70 22.68
C GLU A 350 -3.65 -23.00 24.00
N VAL A 351 -3.94 -21.95 24.78
CA VAL A 351 -4.68 -22.06 26.04
C VAL A 351 -6.06 -22.66 25.82
N ASP A 352 -6.80 -22.18 24.81
CA ASP A 352 -8.13 -22.69 24.48
C ASP A 352 -8.10 -24.19 24.10
N ARG A 353 -7.12 -24.62 23.30
CA ARG A 353 -6.91 -26.04 22.96
C ARG A 353 -6.65 -26.90 24.20
N GLU A 354 -5.85 -26.41 25.13
CA GLU A 354 -5.53 -27.13 26.36
C GLU A 354 -6.76 -27.22 27.29
N ILE A 355 -7.53 -26.14 27.43
CA ILE A 355 -8.80 -26.17 28.18
C ILE A 355 -9.75 -27.20 27.56
N GLN A 356 -9.89 -27.22 26.23
CA GLN A 356 -10.74 -28.16 25.52
C GLN A 356 -10.28 -29.61 25.74
N LEU A 357 -8.97 -29.87 25.72
CA LEU A 357 -8.40 -31.18 26.04
C LEU A 357 -8.74 -31.62 27.47
N GLN A 358 -8.60 -30.73 28.46
CA GLN A 358 -8.94 -31.04 29.85
C GLN A 358 -10.43 -31.34 30.03
N ILE A 359 -11.30 -30.62 29.31
CA ILE A 359 -12.74 -30.88 29.28
C ILE A 359 -13.05 -32.26 28.69
N ASP A 360 -12.39 -32.63 27.58
CA ASP A 360 -12.60 -33.92 26.93
C ASP A 360 -12.13 -35.09 27.82
N ILE A 361 -10.96 -34.95 28.46
CA ILE A 361 -10.46 -35.91 29.47
C ILE A 361 -11.45 -36.06 30.62
N ALA A 362 -11.98 -34.95 31.15
CA ALA A 362 -12.96 -34.97 32.23
C ALA A 362 -14.30 -35.63 31.82
N ARG A 363 -14.62 -35.61 30.52
CA ARG A 363 -15.78 -36.28 29.93
C ARG A 363 -15.52 -37.75 29.58
N GLY A 364 -14.29 -38.23 29.75
CA GLY A 364 -13.89 -39.60 29.43
C GLY A 364 -13.82 -39.91 27.93
N LYS A 365 -13.62 -38.87 27.11
CA LYS A 365 -13.20 -39.01 25.70
C LYS A 365 -11.68 -39.00 25.65
#